data_AF-A0A3D4RXG5-F1
#
_entry.id   AF-A0A3D4RXG5-F1
#
_cell.length_a   1.000
_cell.length_b   1.000
_cell.length_c   1.000
_cell.angle_alpha   90.00
_cell.angle_beta   90.00
_cell.angle_gamma   90.00
#
_symmetry.space_group_name_H-M   'P 1'
#
loop_
_entity.id
_entity.type
_entity.pdbx_description
1 polymer ?
#
loop_
_entity_poly.entity_id
_entity_poly.type
_entity_poly.pdbx_seq_one_letter_code
_entity_poly.pdbx_strand_id
1 'polypeptide(L)'
;MVRRLGALLLAALAPLACVIGATDATAQQRLPAAQMQIAAPVAPVEAARILGERSPGPRRARADLSATVSTRATAASADADPPDPEITALARALGHDPDRIYQYVHDRIAFEPTYGLQKGALGTLLDRRGNAFDQAALLVALLRASDIAATFVHGELRLEPQPAADLLGVAPTSAAVGWALGSGGIPAQSWV
;
A
#
# COMPACT_ATOMS: atom_id res chain seq x y z
N MET A 1 78.73 -11.33 -35.09
CA MET A 1 77.42 -11.11 -35.74
C MET A 1 76.86 -9.80 -35.17
N VAL A 2 77.13 -8.60 -35.69
CA VAL A 2 76.72 -8.01 -37.00
C VAL A 2 75.22 -8.20 -37.17
N ARG A 3 74.37 -7.19 -36.96
CA ARG A 3 74.03 -6.04 -37.83
C ARG A 3 72.86 -5.31 -37.10
N ARG A 4 72.52 -4.03 -37.20
CA ARG A 4 72.99 -2.78 -37.79
C ARG A 4 71.83 -1.78 -37.53
N LEU A 5 72.14 -0.51 -37.22
CA LEU A 5 71.46 0.75 -37.64
C LEU A 5 69.92 0.86 -37.42
N GLY A 6 69.35 1.94 -36.90
CA GLY A 6 69.78 3.34 -36.78
C GLY A 6 68.65 4.25 -37.29
N ALA A 7 68.25 5.24 -36.48
CA ALA A 7 67.62 6.54 -36.83
C ALA A 7 67.22 7.22 -35.50
N LEU A 8 67.88 8.29 -35.04
CA LEU A 8 67.55 9.71 -35.29
C LEU A 8 66.03 9.97 -35.26
N LEU A 9 65.45 10.87 -34.47
CA LEU A 9 65.83 12.27 -34.24
C LEU A 9 65.07 12.83 -33.01
N LEU A 10 65.76 13.71 -32.30
CA LEU A 10 65.33 14.57 -31.20
C LEU A 10 64.24 15.58 -31.63
N ALA A 11 63.18 15.78 -30.85
CA ALA A 11 62.39 17.02 -30.88
C ALA A 11 61.58 17.28 -29.59
N ALA A 12 61.94 18.37 -28.92
CA ALA A 12 61.14 19.27 -28.08
C ALA A 12 60.48 18.74 -26.78
N LEU A 13 61.10 19.14 -25.67
CA LEU A 13 60.48 19.32 -24.36
C LEU A 13 59.79 20.70 -24.31
N ALA A 14 58.65 20.78 -23.58
CA ALA A 14 57.94 21.95 -23.03
C ALA A 14 56.60 22.33 -23.72
N PRO A 15 55.63 22.94 -23.00
CA PRO A 15 55.30 22.83 -21.57
C PRO A 15 53.76 22.81 -21.30
N LEU A 16 53.38 22.97 -20.04
CA LEU A 16 52.21 23.71 -19.55
C LEU A 16 50.91 22.96 -19.16
N ALA A 17 50.57 23.18 -17.89
CA ALA A 17 49.24 23.38 -17.32
C ALA A 17 48.22 22.22 -17.38
N CYS A 18 48.09 21.55 -16.23
CA CYS A 18 46.84 20.89 -15.84
C CYS A 18 45.76 21.96 -15.63
N VAL A 19 44.84 22.06 -16.59
CA VAL A 19 43.53 22.70 -16.40
C VAL A 19 42.51 21.57 -16.38
N ILE A 20 41.92 21.34 -15.22
CA ILE A 20 40.78 20.44 -15.07
C ILE A 20 39.55 21.20 -15.59
N GLY A 21 39.23 21.00 -16.87
CA GLY A 21 37.95 21.39 -17.44
C GLY A 21 36.90 20.36 -17.03
N ALA A 22 35.88 20.80 -16.29
CA ALA A 22 34.68 20.01 -16.05
C ALA A 22 33.95 19.77 -17.37
N THR A 23 33.72 18.51 -17.73
CA THR A 23 32.83 18.13 -18.83
C THR A 23 31.48 17.69 -18.25
N ASP A 24 30.43 18.29 -18.78
CA ASP A 24 29.03 18.07 -18.45
C ASP A 24 28.65 16.58 -18.45
N ALA A 25 28.07 16.12 -17.34
CA ALA A 25 27.41 14.83 -17.26
C ALA A 25 25.93 14.99 -17.64
N THR A 26 25.62 14.65 -18.89
CA THR A 26 24.24 14.50 -19.36
C THR A 26 23.60 13.23 -18.80
N ALA A 27 22.39 13.43 -18.24
CA ALA A 27 21.26 12.52 -18.21
C ALA A 27 21.48 11.05 -17.75
N GLN A 28 21.28 10.80 -16.46
CA GLN A 28 20.76 9.51 -15.99
C GLN A 28 19.26 9.61 -15.73
N GLN A 29 18.51 8.86 -16.54
CA GLN A 29 17.07 8.73 -16.49
C GLN A 29 16.65 8.05 -15.16
N ARG A 30 16.04 8.83 -14.26
CA ARG A 30 15.53 8.37 -12.97
C ARG A 30 14.19 7.65 -13.14
N LEU A 31 14.14 6.38 -12.72
CA LEU A 31 12.91 5.59 -12.56
C LEU A 31 12.03 6.20 -11.43
N PRO A 32 10.70 5.99 -11.44
CA PRO A 32 9.78 6.71 -10.57
C PRO A 32 9.77 6.09 -9.16
N ALA A 33 10.81 6.36 -8.39
CA ALA A 33 10.73 6.31 -6.94
C ALA A 33 10.40 7.73 -6.44
N ALA A 34 9.38 7.86 -5.59
CA ALA A 34 9.00 9.14 -4.98
C ALA A 34 10.23 9.76 -4.29
N GLN A 35 10.75 10.83 -4.86
CA GLN A 35 11.89 11.54 -4.30
C GLN A 35 11.39 12.61 -3.35
N MET A 36 11.70 12.45 -2.07
CA MET A 36 11.63 13.55 -1.13
C MET A 36 12.66 14.60 -1.55
N GLN A 37 12.19 15.70 -2.13
CA GLN A 37 13.03 16.87 -2.35
C GLN A 37 13.09 17.65 -1.04
N ILE A 38 14.25 17.61 -0.38
CA ILE A 38 14.52 18.49 0.76
C ILE A 38 14.88 19.86 0.19
N ALA A 39 13.92 20.78 0.19
CA ALA A 39 14.13 22.16 -0.21
C ALA A 39 14.82 22.95 0.92
N ALA A 40 15.59 23.97 0.55
CA ALA A 40 16.16 24.91 1.52
C ALA A 40 15.05 25.65 2.28
N PRO A 41 15.25 26.00 3.56
CA PRO A 41 14.23 26.71 4.34
C PRO A 41 13.95 28.08 3.71
N VAL A 42 12.67 28.35 3.41
CA VAL A 42 12.21 29.60 2.82
C VAL A 42 11.85 30.58 3.94
N ALA A 43 12.24 31.85 3.80
CA ALA A 43 11.89 32.89 4.77
C ALA A 43 10.36 33.06 4.87
N PRO A 44 9.80 33.44 6.04
CA PRO A 44 8.35 33.50 6.25
C PRO A 44 7.59 34.38 5.25
N VAL A 45 8.19 35.50 4.83
CA VAL A 45 7.61 36.42 3.83
C VAL A 45 7.55 35.79 2.44
N GLU A 46 8.57 35.02 2.08
CA GLU A 46 8.66 34.37 0.78
C GLU A 46 7.75 33.14 0.73
N ALA A 47 7.61 32.41 1.85
CA ALA A 47 6.61 31.36 1.98
C ALA A 47 5.18 31.90 1.83
N ALA A 48 4.88 33.06 2.44
CA ALA A 48 3.58 33.71 2.30
C ALA A 48 3.30 34.17 0.85
N ARG A 49 4.33 34.66 0.14
CA ARG A 49 4.23 35.03 -1.28
C ARG A 49 3.92 33.82 -2.16
N ILE A 50 4.67 32.72 -2.01
CA ILE A 50 4.47 31.47 -2.77
C ILE A 50 3.09 30.87 -2.49
N LEU A 51 2.62 30.92 -1.24
CA LEU A 51 1.29 30.44 -0.86
C LEU A 51 0.17 31.34 -1.40
N GLY A 52 0.38 32.66 -1.42
CA GLY A 52 -0.58 33.63 -1.96
C GLY A 52 -0.70 33.57 -3.49
N GLU A 53 0.39 33.27 -4.19
CA GLU A 53 0.43 33.12 -5.65
C GLU A 53 -0.16 31.77 -6.12
N ARG A 54 -0.30 30.79 -5.21
CA ARG A 54 -0.89 29.49 -5.49
C ARG A 54 -2.41 29.65 -5.62
N SER A 55 -2.87 30.00 -6.81
CA SER A 55 -4.28 29.90 -7.16
C SER A 55 -4.73 28.45 -6.91
N PRO A 56 -5.75 28.20 -6.06
CA PRO A 56 -6.25 26.85 -5.87
C PRO A 56 -6.71 26.37 -7.24
N GLY A 57 -6.13 25.25 -7.71
CA GLY A 57 -6.58 24.59 -8.93
C GLY A 57 -8.10 24.37 -8.87
N PRO A 58 -8.77 24.20 -10.03
CA PRO A 58 -10.21 24.11 -10.08
C PRO A 58 -10.67 23.09 -9.04
N ARG A 59 -11.42 23.56 -8.04
CA ARG A 59 -12.19 22.68 -7.17
C ARG A 59 -13.09 21.92 -8.12
N ARG A 60 -12.80 20.64 -8.39
CA ARG A 60 -13.80 19.75 -8.95
C ARG A 60 -15.00 19.95 -8.03
N ALA A 61 -16.08 20.50 -8.57
CA ALA A 61 -17.31 20.64 -7.83
C ALA A 61 -17.57 19.26 -7.25
N ARG A 62 -17.59 19.15 -5.92
CA ARG A 62 -18.25 18.01 -5.28
C ARG A 62 -19.65 18.08 -5.85
N ALA A 63 -19.97 17.19 -6.78
CA ALA A 63 -21.36 16.96 -7.15
C ALA A 63 -22.08 16.75 -5.81
N ASP A 64 -23.14 17.53 -5.60
CA ASP A 64 -23.97 17.41 -4.42
C ASP A 64 -24.30 15.94 -4.22
N LEU A 65 -23.75 15.34 -3.17
CA LEU A 65 -24.15 14.03 -2.68
C LEU A 65 -25.48 14.19 -1.94
N SER A 66 -26.47 14.76 -2.62
CA SER A 66 -27.88 14.61 -2.29
C SER A 66 -28.46 13.63 -3.31
N ALA A 67 -27.97 12.40 -3.23
CA ALA A 67 -28.56 11.28 -3.92
C ALA A 67 -29.14 10.37 -2.83
N THR A 68 -30.47 10.32 -2.82
CA THR A 68 -31.30 9.25 -2.27
C THR A 68 -30.52 7.96 -2.15
N VAL A 69 -30.44 7.41 -0.93
CA VAL A 69 -29.96 6.04 -0.68
C VAL A 69 -30.86 5.10 -1.45
N SER A 70 -30.48 4.80 -2.69
CA SER A 70 -31.02 3.71 -3.48
C SER A 70 -30.14 2.52 -3.17
N THR A 71 -30.65 1.60 -2.36
CA THR A 71 -30.07 0.28 -2.14
C THR A 71 -30.15 -0.51 -3.44
N ARG A 72 -29.23 -0.24 -4.36
CA ARG A 72 -28.89 -1.11 -5.47
C ARG A 72 -27.40 -1.33 -5.35
N ALA A 73 -27.01 -2.54 -4.95
CA ALA A 73 -25.63 -2.99 -5.06
C ALA A 73 -25.23 -2.90 -6.54
N THR A 74 -24.66 -1.76 -6.93
CA THR A 74 -23.95 -1.64 -8.18
C THR A 74 -22.68 -2.47 -8.00
N ALA A 75 -22.61 -3.58 -8.72
CA ALA A 75 -21.35 -4.26 -8.95
C ALA A 75 -20.39 -3.20 -9.50
N ALA A 76 -19.44 -2.77 -8.67
CA ALA A 76 -18.39 -1.85 -9.07
C ALA A 76 -17.61 -2.54 -10.20
N SER A 77 -17.96 -2.17 -11.42
CA SER A 77 -17.36 -2.69 -12.63
C SER A 77 -16.25 -1.73 -13.05
N ALA A 78 -15.02 -2.23 -13.02
CA ALA A 78 -13.97 -1.95 -14.00
C ALA A 78 -13.30 -0.56 -14.06
N ASP A 79 -13.01 0.07 -12.92
CA ASP A 79 -11.88 1.02 -12.79
C ASP A 79 -11.13 0.75 -11.47
N ALA A 80 -10.99 -0.53 -11.13
CA ALA A 80 -10.08 -0.93 -10.06
C ALA A 80 -8.65 -0.79 -10.62
N ASP A 81 -7.78 -0.09 -9.89
CA ASP A 81 -6.34 -0.19 -10.12
C ASP A 81 -5.95 -1.67 -10.32
N PRO A 82 -4.99 -1.97 -11.22
CA PRO A 82 -4.60 -3.34 -11.47
C PRO A 82 -4.27 -4.03 -10.14
N PRO A 83 -4.79 -5.26 -9.91
CA PRO A 83 -4.63 -5.94 -8.64
C PRO A 83 -3.13 -6.08 -8.31
N ASP A 84 -2.79 -5.92 -7.03
CA ASP A 84 -1.40 -6.03 -6.57
C ASP A 84 -0.78 -7.35 -7.10
N PRO A 85 0.48 -7.32 -7.57
CA PRO A 85 1.10 -8.48 -8.20
C PRO A 85 1.21 -9.66 -7.23
N GLU A 86 1.41 -9.41 -5.93
CA GLU A 86 1.44 -10.42 -4.87
C GLU A 86 0.08 -11.11 -4.70
N ILE A 87 -1.01 -10.34 -4.75
CA ILE A 87 -2.38 -10.86 -4.66
C ILE A 87 -2.69 -11.71 -5.89
N THR A 88 -2.31 -11.22 -7.08
CA THR A 88 -2.50 -11.95 -8.34
C THR A 88 -1.69 -13.25 -8.36
N ALA A 89 -0.45 -13.23 -7.86
CA ALA A 89 0.39 -14.41 -7.76
C ALA A 89 -0.19 -15.44 -6.78
N LEU A 90 -0.71 -14.99 -5.64
CA LEU A 90 -1.36 -15.86 -4.67
C LEU A 90 -2.66 -16.47 -5.21
N ALA A 91 -3.52 -15.67 -5.85
CA ALA A 91 -4.75 -16.15 -6.48
C ALA A 91 -4.44 -17.27 -7.49
N ARG A 92 -3.40 -17.07 -8.31
CA ARG A 92 -2.90 -18.10 -9.25
C ARG A 92 -2.38 -19.34 -8.52
N ALA A 93 -1.62 -19.19 -7.44
CA ALA A 93 -1.09 -20.30 -6.65
C ALA A 93 -2.20 -21.13 -5.99
N LEU A 94 -3.31 -20.49 -5.61
CA LEU A 94 -4.51 -21.15 -5.08
C LEU A 94 -5.39 -21.75 -6.18
N GLY A 95 -5.05 -21.51 -7.46
CA GLY A 95 -5.76 -22.05 -8.62
C GLY A 95 -7.04 -21.31 -8.97
N HIS A 96 -7.19 -20.05 -8.53
CA HIS A 96 -8.42 -19.26 -8.70
C HIS A 96 -9.68 -19.93 -8.12
N ASP A 97 -9.49 -20.84 -7.16
CA ASP A 97 -10.54 -21.62 -6.52
C ASP A 97 -11.06 -20.86 -5.29
N PRO A 98 -12.36 -20.51 -5.22
CA PRO A 98 -12.92 -19.71 -4.13
C PRO A 98 -12.85 -20.41 -2.77
N ASP A 99 -12.96 -21.75 -2.74
CA ASP A 99 -12.89 -22.52 -1.49
C ASP A 99 -11.46 -22.49 -0.94
N ARG A 100 -10.46 -22.65 -1.80
CA ARG A 100 -9.04 -22.55 -1.41
C ARG A 100 -8.67 -21.13 -1.00
N ILE A 101 -9.24 -20.12 -1.66
CA ILE A 101 -9.05 -18.71 -1.31
C ILE A 101 -9.61 -18.45 0.09
N TYR A 102 -10.84 -18.88 0.37
CA TYR A 102 -11.45 -18.73 1.69
C TYR A 102 -10.64 -19.47 2.77
N GLN A 103 -10.31 -20.74 2.53
CA GLN A 103 -9.50 -21.55 3.45
C GLN A 103 -8.14 -20.89 3.74
N TYR A 104 -7.48 -20.34 2.72
CA TYR A 104 -6.22 -19.64 2.91
C TYR A 104 -6.39 -18.42 3.82
N VAL A 105 -7.41 -17.58 3.59
CA VAL A 105 -7.64 -16.39 4.44
C VAL A 105 -7.96 -16.82 5.87
N HIS A 106 -8.83 -17.82 6.03
CA HIS A 106 -9.23 -18.34 7.34
C HIS A 106 -8.07 -18.95 8.13
N ASP A 107 -7.24 -19.79 7.50
CA ASP A 107 -6.20 -20.58 8.18
C ASP A 107 -4.85 -19.88 8.24
N ARG A 108 -4.55 -18.96 7.32
CA ARG A 108 -3.20 -18.37 7.16
C ARG A 108 -3.12 -16.90 7.56
N ILE A 109 -4.25 -16.26 7.89
CA ILE A 109 -4.28 -14.88 8.35
C ILE A 109 -4.78 -14.85 9.79
N ALA A 110 -3.92 -14.48 10.73
CA ALA A 110 -4.32 -14.42 12.13
C ALA A 110 -5.26 -13.23 12.36
N PHE A 111 -6.29 -13.45 13.17
CA PHE A 111 -7.23 -12.40 13.54
C PHE A 111 -6.59 -11.40 14.51
N GLU A 112 -6.85 -10.12 14.28
CA GLU A 112 -6.48 -9.02 15.16
C GLU A 112 -7.76 -8.28 15.59
N PRO A 113 -8.05 -8.16 16.89
CA PRO A 113 -9.33 -7.61 17.36
C PRO A 113 -9.32 -6.08 17.35
N THR A 114 -9.30 -5.48 16.16
CA THR A 114 -9.46 -4.03 15.95
C THR A 114 -10.63 -3.73 15.01
N TYR A 115 -11.11 -2.50 15.02
CA TYR A 115 -12.24 -2.07 14.20
C TYR A 115 -11.83 -1.15 13.04
N GLY A 116 -12.49 -1.34 11.90
CA GLY A 116 -12.28 -0.56 10.67
C GLY A 116 -11.19 -1.11 9.75
N LEU A 117 -11.11 -0.58 8.53
CA LEU A 117 -10.05 -0.93 7.58
C LEU A 117 -8.75 -0.23 7.99
N GLN A 118 -7.67 -0.97 8.20
CA GLN A 118 -6.39 -0.42 8.66
C GLN A 118 -5.27 -0.67 7.66
N LYS A 119 -5.10 -1.92 7.25
CA LYS A 119 -3.98 -2.37 6.42
C LYS A 119 -4.36 -2.56 4.96
N GLY A 120 -5.62 -2.89 4.70
CA GLY A 120 -6.08 -3.27 3.36
C GLY A 120 -5.54 -4.64 2.92
N ALA A 121 -5.85 -5.04 1.69
CA ALA A 121 -5.58 -6.40 1.20
C ALA A 121 -4.08 -6.75 1.21
N LEU A 122 -3.23 -5.91 0.60
CA LEU A 122 -1.80 -6.16 0.51
C LEU A 122 -1.13 -6.14 1.90
N GLY A 123 -1.44 -5.14 2.73
CA GLY A 123 -0.88 -5.06 4.09
C GLY A 123 -1.24 -6.29 4.93
N THR A 124 -2.47 -6.78 4.83
CA THR A 124 -2.93 -8.00 5.52
C THR A 124 -2.19 -9.24 5.04
N LEU A 125 -1.95 -9.35 3.72
CA LEU A 125 -1.21 -10.47 3.13
C LEU A 125 0.26 -10.47 3.59
N LEU A 126 0.89 -9.30 3.63
CA LEU A 126 2.29 -9.15 4.06
C LEU A 126 2.46 -9.43 5.55
N ASP A 127 1.58 -8.87 6.38
CA ASP A 127 1.62 -9.03 7.84
C ASP A 127 1.17 -10.42 8.30
N ARG A 128 0.45 -11.16 7.45
CA ARG A 128 -0.23 -12.42 7.80
C ARG A 128 -1.22 -12.28 8.95
N ARG A 129 -1.69 -11.06 9.19
CA ARG A 129 -2.59 -10.70 10.28
C ARG A 129 -3.46 -9.53 9.87
N GLY A 130 -4.73 -9.58 10.28
CA GLY A 130 -5.66 -8.49 10.05
C GLY A 130 -6.96 -8.69 10.81
N ASN A 131 -7.66 -7.59 11.04
CA ASN A 131 -9.01 -7.62 11.59
C ASN A 131 -10.04 -8.09 10.54
N ALA A 132 -11.33 -8.08 10.91
CA ALA A 132 -12.39 -8.55 10.03
C ALA A 132 -12.48 -7.75 8.70
N PHE A 133 -12.25 -6.43 8.73
CA PHE A 133 -12.29 -5.58 7.54
C PHE A 133 -11.10 -5.84 6.62
N ASP A 134 -9.92 -5.97 7.21
CA ASP A 134 -8.66 -6.26 6.54
C ASP A 134 -8.68 -7.66 5.89
N GLN A 135 -9.16 -8.68 6.60
CA GLN A 135 -9.36 -10.02 6.05
C GLN A 135 -10.40 -10.04 4.92
N ALA A 136 -11.52 -9.31 5.08
CA ALA A 136 -12.51 -9.17 4.01
C ALA A 136 -11.93 -8.46 2.79
N ALA A 137 -11.10 -7.43 2.98
CA ALA A 137 -10.43 -6.73 1.88
C ALA A 137 -9.50 -7.66 1.11
N LEU A 138 -8.70 -8.49 1.82
CA LEU A 138 -7.86 -9.51 1.19
C LEU A 138 -8.69 -10.55 0.43
N LEU A 139 -9.77 -11.06 1.05
CA LEU A 139 -10.65 -12.05 0.42
C LEU A 139 -11.27 -11.50 -0.87
N VAL A 140 -11.83 -10.30 -0.83
CA VAL A 140 -12.42 -9.63 -2.00
C VAL A 140 -11.37 -9.39 -3.09
N ALA A 141 -10.14 -8.99 -2.72
CA ALA A 141 -9.07 -8.78 -3.68
C ALA A 141 -8.64 -10.08 -4.37
N LEU A 142 -8.53 -11.20 -3.63
CA LEU A 142 -8.20 -12.51 -4.20
C LEU A 142 -9.29 -13.05 -5.13
N LEU A 143 -10.57 -12.88 -4.75
CA LEU A 143 -11.71 -13.27 -5.59
C LEU A 143 -11.73 -12.45 -6.88
N ARG A 144 -11.55 -11.14 -6.80
CA ARG A 144 -11.51 -10.27 -7.99
C ARG A 144 -10.30 -10.55 -8.89
N ALA A 145 -9.13 -10.84 -8.30
CA ALA A 145 -7.95 -11.30 -9.06
C ALA A 145 -8.17 -12.65 -9.74
N SER A 146 -9.19 -13.40 -9.31
CA SER A 146 -9.65 -14.66 -9.90
C SER A 146 -10.84 -14.49 -10.87
N ASP A 147 -11.15 -13.25 -11.27
CA ASP A 147 -12.29 -12.89 -12.11
C ASP A 147 -13.66 -13.24 -11.49
N ILE A 148 -13.72 -13.35 -10.16
CA ILE A 148 -14.95 -13.61 -9.39
C ILE A 148 -15.45 -12.29 -8.82
N ALA A 149 -16.68 -11.92 -9.17
CA ALA A 149 -17.33 -10.73 -8.64
C ALA A 149 -17.56 -10.85 -7.13
N ALA A 150 -16.95 -9.96 -6.35
CA ALA A 150 -17.07 -9.93 -4.89
C ALA A 150 -17.38 -8.51 -4.38
N THR A 151 -18.27 -8.43 -3.39
CA THR A 151 -18.69 -7.18 -2.72
C THR A 151 -18.58 -7.33 -1.21
N PHE A 152 -18.50 -6.20 -0.51
CA PHE A 152 -18.46 -6.18 0.95
C PHE A 152 -19.87 -6.29 1.53
N VAL A 153 -19.99 -7.02 2.63
CA VAL A 153 -21.19 -7.10 3.46
C VAL A 153 -20.77 -6.81 4.90
N HIS A 154 -21.58 -6.00 5.59
CA HIS A 154 -21.40 -5.69 7.00
C HIS A 154 -22.62 -6.21 7.77
N GLY A 155 -22.39 -6.79 8.94
CA GLY A 155 -23.44 -7.37 9.77
C GLY A 155 -23.00 -7.60 11.20
N GLU A 156 -23.93 -8.09 12.01
CA GLU A 156 -23.69 -8.43 13.41
C GLU A 156 -23.33 -9.91 13.54
N LEU A 157 -22.32 -10.20 14.35
CA LEU A 157 -21.94 -11.57 14.69
C LEU A 157 -22.36 -11.87 16.12
N ARG A 158 -23.18 -12.91 16.29
CA ARG A 158 -23.55 -13.44 17.61
C ARG A 158 -22.55 -14.52 18.00
N LEU A 159 -21.82 -14.31 19.10
CA LEU A 159 -20.80 -15.23 19.60
C LEU A 159 -21.11 -15.70 21.01
N GLU A 160 -21.19 -17.01 21.21
CA GLU A 160 -21.22 -17.53 22.58
C GLU A 160 -19.96 -17.12 23.37
N PRO A 161 -20.03 -16.98 24.70
CA PRO A 161 -18.93 -16.42 25.50
C PRO A 161 -17.61 -17.18 25.35
N GLN A 162 -17.66 -18.50 25.24
CA GLN A 162 -16.46 -19.34 25.14
C GLN A 162 -15.76 -19.18 23.78
N PRO A 163 -16.42 -19.33 22.61
CA PRO A 163 -15.82 -19.00 21.32
C PRO A 163 -15.28 -17.56 21.22
N ALA A 164 -15.97 -16.58 21.80
CA ALA A 164 -15.50 -15.20 21.83
C ALA A 164 -14.18 -15.07 22.60
N ALA A 165 -14.09 -15.73 23.75
CA ALA A 165 -12.89 -15.72 24.58
C ALA A 165 -11.71 -16.42 23.91
N ASP A 166 -11.95 -17.56 23.25
CA ASP A 166 -10.93 -18.30 22.52
C ASP A 166 -10.39 -17.48 21.32
N LEU A 167 -11.28 -16.83 20.57
CA LEU A 167 -10.91 -15.95 19.46
C LEU A 167 -10.06 -14.75 19.93
N LEU A 168 -10.40 -14.17 21.07
CA LEU A 168 -9.74 -12.98 21.61
C LEU A 168 -8.52 -13.32 22.48
N GLY A 169 -8.31 -14.59 22.83
CA GLY A 169 -7.24 -15.02 23.73
C GLY A 169 -7.40 -14.49 25.16
N VAL A 170 -8.64 -14.36 25.65
CA VAL A 170 -8.96 -13.83 27.00
C VAL A 170 -9.71 -14.85 27.85
N ALA A 171 -9.92 -14.52 29.14
CA ALA A 171 -10.74 -15.36 30.01
C ALA A 171 -12.21 -15.40 29.54
N PRO A 172 -12.93 -16.52 29.68
CA PRO A 172 -14.32 -16.68 29.25
C PRO A 172 -15.32 -16.01 30.20
N THR A 173 -15.13 -14.71 30.42
CA THR A 173 -16.01 -13.86 31.21
C THR A 173 -16.49 -12.72 30.34
N SER A 174 -17.75 -12.32 30.49
CA SER A 174 -18.33 -11.19 29.75
C SER A 174 -17.53 -9.91 29.95
N ALA A 175 -16.94 -9.70 31.14
CA ALA A 175 -16.09 -8.56 31.43
C ALA A 175 -14.79 -8.56 30.62
N ALA A 176 -14.07 -9.69 30.57
CA ALA A 176 -12.81 -9.78 29.81
C ALA A 176 -13.04 -9.69 28.30
N VAL A 177 -14.09 -10.35 27.79
CA VAL A 177 -14.49 -10.25 26.38
C VAL A 177 -14.91 -8.83 26.03
N GLY A 178 -15.76 -8.19 26.85
CA GLY A 178 -16.20 -6.82 26.63
C GLY A 178 -15.04 -5.82 26.69
N TRP A 179 -14.10 -5.99 27.62
CA TRP A 179 -12.90 -5.16 27.69
C TRP A 179 -12.02 -5.33 26.44
N ALA A 180 -11.78 -6.56 25.99
CA ALA A 180 -10.97 -6.82 24.80
C ALA A 180 -11.59 -6.20 23.55
N LEU A 181 -12.89 -6.41 23.32
CA LEU A 181 -13.61 -5.81 22.18
C LEU A 181 -13.60 -4.28 22.27
N GLY A 182 -13.88 -3.71 23.45
CA GLY A 182 -13.85 -2.27 23.67
C GLY A 182 -12.48 -1.64 23.46
N SER A 183 -11.40 -2.32 23.88
CA SER A 183 -10.01 -1.86 23.67
C SER A 183 -9.63 -1.79 22.19
N GLY A 184 -10.21 -2.67 21.37
CA GLY A 184 -10.07 -2.68 19.91
C GLY A 184 -11.01 -1.73 19.16
N GLY A 185 -11.90 -1.03 19.87
CA GLY A 185 -12.94 -0.20 19.30
C GLY A 185 -14.05 -0.98 18.58
N ILE A 186 -14.17 -2.29 18.85
CA ILE A 186 -15.19 -3.14 18.23
C ILE A 186 -16.52 -2.91 18.95
N PRO A 187 -17.58 -2.46 18.25
CA PRO A 187 -18.89 -2.29 18.86
C PRO A 187 -19.45 -3.66 19.25
N ALA A 188 -19.82 -3.80 20.51
CA ALA A 188 -20.40 -5.02 21.05
C ALA A 188 -21.52 -4.69 22.02
N GLN A 189 -22.53 -5.55 22.02
CA GLN A 189 -23.66 -5.50 22.94
C GLN A 189 -23.96 -6.92 23.41
N SER A 190 -24.36 -7.06 24.67
CA SER A 190 -24.93 -8.31 25.15
C SER A 190 -26.36 -8.44 24.64
N TRP A 191 -26.71 -9.58 24.03
CA TRP A 191 -28.12 -9.95 23.86
C TRP A 191 -28.61 -10.54 25.19
N VAL A 192 -29.47 -9.80 25.87
CA VAL A 192 -30.30 -10.32 26.97
C VAL A 192 -31.66 -10.64 26.40
#